data_AF-A0A2E7AS45-F1
#
_entry.id   AF-A0A2E7AS45-F1
#
_cell.length_a   1.000
_cell.length_b   1.000
_cell.length_c   1.000
_cell.angle_alpha   90.00
_cell.angle_beta   90.00
_cell.angle_gamma   90.00
#
_symmetry.space_group_name_H-M   'P 1'
#
loop_
_entity.id
_entity.type
_entity.pdbx_description
1 polymer ?
#
loop_
_entity_poly.entity_id
_entity_poly.type
_entity_poly.pdbx_seq_one_letter_code
_entity_poly.pdbx_strand_id
1 'polypeptide(L)' 'MTPLIAMLLCFAAYTVAYKVYAKFLANHVFELSPDRETPAHTLRDDVDYMPTNRFVLFGHHYASITGLAPMLGPAIAV' A
#
# COMPACT_ATOMS: atom_id res chain seq x y z
N MET A 1 9.45 7.31 29.73
CA MET A 1 8.19 7.44 28.94
C MET A 1 7.39 6.18 29.13
N THR A 2 6.10 6.27 29.49
CA THR A 2 5.25 5.06 29.57
C THR A 2 5.03 4.48 28.17
N PRO A 3 5.00 3.14 28.00
CA PRO A 3 4.84 2.50 26.68
C PRO A 3 3.64 3.03 25.88
N LEU A 4 2.54 3.35 26.57
CA LEU A 4 1.35 3.93 25.96
C LEU A 4 1.62 5.27 25.26
N ILE A 5 2.41 6.15 25.88
CA ILE A 5 2.74 7.47 25.31
C ILE A 5 3.64 7.30 24.09
N ALA A 6 4.62 6.40 24.16
CA ALA A 6 5.49 6.09 23.03
C ALA A 6 4.68 5.53 21.84
N MET A 7 3.77 4.58 22.09
CA MET A 7 2.89 4.01 21.07
C MET A 7 2.03 5.08 20.38
N LEU A 8 1.40 5.97 21.16
CA LEU A 8 0.58 7.05 20.61
C LEU A 8 1.39 8.01 19.74
N LEU A 9 2.62 8.35 20.17
CA LEU A 9 3.52 9.19 19.39
C LEU A 9 3.93 8.51 18.08
N CYS A 10 4.23 7.20 18.10
CA CYS A 10 4.54 6.45 16.89
C CYS A 10 3.36 6.43 15.91
N PHE A 11 2.13 6.18 16.38
CA PHE A 11 0.96 6.21 15.51
C PHE A 11 0.70 7.61 14.93
N ALA A 12 0.87 8.66 15.74
CA ALA A 12 0.75 10.03 15.27
C ALA A 12 1.79 10.33 14.19
N ALA A 13 3.06 9.99 14.43
CA ALA A 13 4.15 10.18 13.46
C ALA A 13 3.90 9.41 12.16
N TYR A 14 3.52 8.13 12.23
CA TYR A 14 3.20 7.33 11.05
C TYR A 14 2.00 7.87 10.28
N THR A 15 0.97 8.36 10.98
CA THR A 15 -0.19 8.96 10.32
C THR A 15 0.19 10.23 9.57
N VAL A 16 1.03 11.08 10.17
CA VAL A 16 1.55 12.29 9.51
C VAL A 16 2.42 11.92 8.32
N ALA A 17 3.37 11.00 8.49
CA ALA A 17 4.25 10.54 7.43
C ALA A 17 3.45 9.94 6.26
N TYR A 18 2.46 9.09 6.54
CA TYR A 18 1.57 8.52 5.52
C TYR A 18 0.84 9.62 4.76
N LYS A 19 0.20 10.58 5.44
CA LYS A 19 -0.55 11.64 4.77
C LYS A 19 0.33 12.56 3.91
N VAL A 20 1.51 12.91 4.38
CA VAL A 20 2.41 13.83 3.65
C VAL A 20 3.08 13.10 2.49
N TYR A 21 3.71 11.95 2.77
CA TYR A 21 4.53 11.25 1.78
C TYR A 21 3.69 10.49 0.76
N ALA A 22 2.61 9.82 1.17
CA ALA A 22 1.74 9.13 0.22
C ALA A 22 1.04 10.13 -0.71
N LYS A 23 0.67 11.33 -0.22
CA LYS A 23 0.11 12.39 -1.07
C LYS A 23 1.14 12.96 -2.04
N PHE A 24 2.39 13.15 -1.60
CA PHE A 24 3.48 13.55 -2.50
C PHE A 24 3.66 12.54 -3.63
N LEU A 25 3.79 11.25 -3.30
CA LEU A 25 3.91 10.16 -4.27
C LEU A 25 2.71 10.12 -5.22
N ALA A 26 1.49 10.15 -4.69
CA ALA A 26 0.26 10.11 -5.48
C ALA A 26 0.19 11.25 -6.50
N ASN A 27 0.59 12.46 -6.12
CA ASN A 27 0.40 13.64 -6.95
C ASN A 27 1.59 13.97 -7.86
N HIS A 28 2.82 13.72 -7.42
CA HIS A 28 4.03 14.18 -8.12
C HIS A 28 4.82 13.07 -8.80
N VAL A 29 4.64 11.81 -8.38
CA VAL A 29 5.38 10.67 -8.93
C VAL A 29 4.47 9.80 -9.78
N PHE A 30 3.32 9.40 -9.24
CA PHE A 30 2.40 8.48 -9.93
C PHE A 30 1.27 9.20 -10.66
N GLU A 31 1.03 10.48 -10.36
CA GLU A 31 -0.04 11.29 -10.94
C GLU A 31 -1.38 10.52 -10.98
N LEU A 32 -1.80 10.02 -9.81
CA LEU A 32 -3.00 9.22 -9.67
C LEU A 32 -4.22 10.07 -10.00
N SER A 33 -5.00 9.63 -10.98
CA SER A 33 -6.27 10.26 -11.35
C SER A 33 -7.40 9.26 -11.19
N PRO A 34 -8.50 9.61 -10.50
CA PRO A 34 -9.68 8.76 -10.41
C PRO A 34 -10.39 8.58 -11.76
N ASP A 35 -10.15 9.51 -12.70
CA ASP A 35 -10.76 9.49 -14.03
C ASP A 35 -9.96 8.65 -15.03
N ARG A 36 -8.78 8.14 -14.63
CA ARG A 36 -7.94 7.29 -15.48
C ARG A 36 -8.41 5.84 -15.37
N GLU A 37 -9.08 5.35 -16.41
CA GLU A 37 -9.45 3.93 -16.50
C GLU A 37 -8.19 3.04 -16.55
N THR A 38 -8.21 1.95 -15.79
CA THR A 38 -7.08 1.02 -15.74
C THR A 38 -7.01 0.18 -17.02
N PRO A 39 -5.82 -0.29 -17.43
CA PRO A 39 -5.66 -1.20 -18.57
C PRO A 39 -6.55 -2.44 -18.54
N ALA A 40 -6.89 -2.95 -17.35
CA ALA A 40 -7.82 -4.06 -17.19
C ALA A 40 -9.20 -3.82 -17.82
N HIS A 41 -9.61 -2.55 -17.95
CA HIS A 41 -10.88 -2.16 -18.57
C HIS A 41 -10.69 -1.74 -20.04
N THR A 42 -9.63 -0.98 -20.37
CA THR A 42 -9.42 -0.42 -21.71
C THR A 42 -8.76 -1.37 -22.70
N LEU A 43 -7.95 -2.33 -22.22
CA LEU A 43 -7.23 -3.33 -23.02
C LEU A 43 -7.73 -4.75 -22.75
N ARG A 44 -8.99 -4.89 -22.31
CA ARG A 44 -9.54 -6.16 -21.85
C ARG A 44 -9.45 -7.26 -22.91
N ASP A 45 -8.80 -8.37 -22.55
CA ASP A 45 -8.62 -9.55 -23.40
C ASP A 45 -9.07 -10.87 -22.72
N ASP A 46 -9.52 -10.80 -21.46
CA ASP A 46 -9.91 -11.93 -20.62
C ASP A 46 -8.79 -12.96 -20.38
N VAL A 47 -7.52 -12.59 -20.61
CA VAL A 47 -6.32 -13.40 -20.32
C VAL A 47 -5.36 -12.62 -19.43
N ASP A 48 -4.75 -11.55 -19.95
CA ASP A 48 -3.77 -10.72 -19.24
C ASP A 48 -4.42 -9.47 -18.62
N TYR A 49 -5.46 -8.94 -19.26
CA TYR A 49 -6.20 -7.75 -18.86
C TYR A 49 -7.65 -8.13 -18.54
N MET A 50 -7.92 -8.40 -17.26
CA MET A 50 -9.26 -8.71 -16.77
C MET A 50 -9.61 -7.89 -15.52
N PRO A 51 -10.76 -7.18 -15.50
CA PRO A 51 -11.23 -6.48 -14.31
C PRO A 51 -11.44 -7.44 -13.14
N THR A 52 -10.87 -7.12 -11.99
CA THR A 52 -11.00 -7.90 -10.75
C THR A 52 -11.65 -7.08 -9.65
N ASN A 53 -12.37 -7.75 -8.75
CA ASN A 53 -12.91 -7.10 -7.57
C ASN A 53 -11.80 -6.44 -6.74
N ARG A 54 -11.94 -5.14 -6.46
CA ARG A 54 -10.95 -4.33 -5.70
C ARG A 54 -10.54 -4.92 -4.35
N PHE A 55 -11.44 -5.63 -3.66
CA PHE A 55 -11.16 -6.22 -2.36
C PHE A 55 -10.28 -7.47 -2.49
N VAL A 56 -10.47 -8.24 -3.57
CA VAL A 56 -9.62 -9.39 -3.90
C VAL A 56 -8.22 -8.91 -4.29
N LEU A 57 -8.14 -7.87 -5.12
CA LEU A 57 -6.87 -7.25 -5.51
C LEU A 57 -6.11 -6.70 -4.29
N PHE A 58 -6.82 -5.99 -3.40
CA PHE A 58 -6.24 -5.52 -2.14
C PHE A 58 -5.69 -6.68 -1.30
N GLY A 59 -6.45 -7.78 -1.17
CA GLY A 59 -6.00 -8.97 -0.45
C GLY A 59 -4.71 -9.55 -1.00
N HIS A 60 -4.58 -9.66 -2.33
CA HIS A 60 -3.35 -10.13 -2.97
C HIS A 60 -2.17 -9.20 -2.70
N HIS A 61 -2.35 -7.88 -2.86
CA HIS A 61 -1.30 -6.91 -2.55
C HIS A 61 -0.88 -6.97 -1.08
N TYR A 62 -1.84 -7.03 -0.17
CA TYR A 62 -1.57 -7.14 1.26
C TYR A 62 -0.82 -8.43 1.60
N ALA A 63 -1.24 -9.56 1.05
CA ALA A 63 -0.57 -10.85 1.25
C ALA A 63 0.87 -10.83 0.70
N SER A 64 1.11 -10.20 -0.46
CA SER A 64 2.46 -10.08 -1.02
C SER A 64 3.39 -9.20 -0.16
N ILE A 65 2.86 -8.12 0.45
CA ILE A 65 3.64 -7.26 1.35
C ILE A 65 3.90 -7.95 2.68
N THR A 66 2.86 -8.53 3.28
CA THR A 66 2.94 -9.13 4.61
C THR A 66 3.58 -10.51 4.61
N GLY A 67 3.53 -11.25 3.51
CA GLY A 67 4.18 -12.55 3.37
C GLY A 67 5.69 -12.48 3.59
N LEU A 68 6.31 -11.33 3.31
CA LEU A 68 7.74 -11.09 3.57
C LEU A 68 8.02 -10.70 5.04
N ALA A 69 7.04 -10.22 5.81
CA ALA A 69 7.27 -9.73 7.17
C ALA A 69 7.73 -10.82 8.17
N PRO A 70 7.16 -12.04 8.18
CA PRO A 70 7.67 -13.13 9.02
C PRO A 70 9.10 -13.56 8.67
N MET A 71 9.49 -13.44 7.40
CA MET A 71 10.84 -13.83 6.95
C MET A 71 11.87 -12.71 7.15
N LEU A 72 11.53 -11.45 6.88
CA LEU A 72 12.47 -10.34 7.06
C LEU A 72 12.75 -10.09 8.54
N GLY A 73 11.75 -10.18 9.42
CA GLY A 73 11.90 -9.87 10.84
C GLY A 73 13.14 -10.51 11.50
N PRO A 74 13.34 -11.83 11.39
CA PRO A 74 14.55 -12.50 11.90
C PRO A 74 15.84 -12.13 11.15
N ALA A 75 15.74 -11.83 9.86
CA ALA A 75 16.90 -11.57 8.99
C ALA A 75 17.52 -10.18 9.20
N ILE A 76 16.75 -9.17 9.61
CA ILE A 76 17.22 -7.81 9.91
C ILE A 76 17.35 -7.52 11.41
N ALA A 77 17.01 -8.47 12.29
CA ALA A 77 17.12 -8.32 13.73
C ALA A 77 18.53 -8.56 14.30
N VAL A 78 19.56 -8.61 13.45
CA VAL A 78 20.98 -8.75 13.81
C VAL A 78 21.70 -7.42 13.69
#